data_AF-A0A8T0IHB9-F1
#
_entry.id   AF-A0A8T0IHB9-F1
#
_cell.length_a   1.000
_cell.length_b   1.000
_cell.length_c   1.000
_cell.angle_alpha   90.00
_cell.angle_beta   90.00
_cell.angle_gamma   90.00
#
_symmetry.space_group_name_H-M   'P 1'
#
loop_
_entity.id
_entity.type
_entity.pdbx_description
1 polymer ?
#
loop_
_entity_poly.entity_id
_entity_poly.type
_entity_poly.pdbx_seq_one_letter_code
_entity_poly.pdbx_strand_id
1 'polypeptide(L)'
;MVKTEVINDTGGELSLKEGNAGVYRDIKKLAPKGTHTIEIDPNATYREYVVVSTPSGEKVFVTSDDCIDNSTITIYVDKDNVYKFNGKARGDTSQAEEAAPNFFSKLFKRIFPSKK
;
A
#
# COMPACT_ATOMS: atom_id res chain seq x y z
N MET A 1 11.44 -3.97 12.82
CA MET A 1 10.13 -3.39 12.44
C MET A 1 10.04 -3.25 10.94
N VAL A 2 8.90 -3.66 10.39
CA VAL A 2 8.50 -3.60 8.98
C VAL A 2 7.47 -2.48 8.83
N LYS A 3 7.57 -1.67 7.76
CA LYS A 3 6.68 -0.51 7.54
C LYS A 3 5.89 -0.66 6.25
N THR A 4 4.57 -0.62 6.33
CA THR A 4 3.65 -0.75 5.18
C THR A 4 2.86 0.51 5.02
N GLU A 5 2.84 1.08 3.82
CA GLU A 5 1.95 2.19 3.53
C GLU A 5 0.57 1.67 3.09
N VAL A 6 -0.48 2.07 3.79
CA VAL A 6 -1.86 1.82 3.39
C VAL A 6 -2.40 3.07 2.71
N ILE A 7 -2.96 2.90 1.52
CA ILE A 7 -3.49 3.97 0.68
C ILE A 7 -4.99 3.77 0.49
N ASN A 8 -5.77 4.82 0.71
CA ASN A 8 -7.18 4.86 0.34
C ASN A 8 -7.34 5.36 -1.10
N ASP A 9 -7.51 4.47 -2.07
CA ASP A 9 -7.76 4.86 -3.46
C ASP A 9 -9.25 5.05 -3.78
N THR A 10 -10.12 4.80 -2.80
CA THR A 10 -11.58 4.92 -2.92
C THR A 10 -12.05 6.38 -2.93
N GLY A 11 -13.33 6.58 -3.27
CA GLY A 11 -13.98 7.90 -3.19
C GLY A 11 -14.50 8.29 -1.80
N GLY A 12 -14.45 7.38 -0.82
CA GLY A 12 -15.01 7.57 0.53
C GLY A 12 -13.94 7.60 1.63
N GLU A 13 -14.33 8.00 2.84
CA GLU A 13 -13.48 7.86 4.02
C GLU A 13 -13.43 6.39 4.47
N LEU A 14 -12.23 5.91 4.85
CA LEU A 14 -12.03 4.59 5.43
C LEU A 14 -11.57 4.72 6.88
N SER A 15 -12.04 3.81 7.75
CA SER A 15 -11.52 3.68 9.11
C SER A 15 -10.54 2.53 9.19
N LEU A 16 -9.27 2.86 9.43
CA LEU A 16 -8.24 1.88 9.68
C LEU A 16 -8.26 1.49 11.16
N LYS A 17 -8.29 0.18 11.42
CA LYS A 17 -8.36 -0.40 12.76
C LYS A 17 -7.24 -1.42 12.96
N GLU A 18 -6.78 -1.56 14.20
CA GLU A 18 -5.86 -2.62 14.63
C GLU A 18 -6.51 -3.46 15.74
N GLY A 19 -6.16 -4.75 15.82
CA GLY A 19 -6.79 -5.64 16.79
C GLY A 19 -6.18 -7.03 16.89
N ASN A 20 -6.77 -7.85 17.75
CA ASN A 20 -6.47 -9.29 17.87
C ASN A 20 -7.75 -9.99 18.38
N ALA A 21 -7.96 -11.24 17.98
CA ALA A 21 -9.05 -12.12 18.45
C ALA A 21 -10.44 -11.47 18.33
N GLY A 22 -10.69 -10.74 17.24
CA GLY A 22 -11.99 -10.11 16.96
C GLY A 22 -12.24 -8.78 17.67
N VAL A 23 -11.31 -8.29 18.50
CA VAL A 23 -11.41 -6.96 19.14
C VAL A 23 -10.54 -5.97 18.37
N TYR A 24 -11.17 -4.93 17.81
CA TYR A 24 -10.52 -3.94 16.96
C TYR A 24 -10.73 -2.52 17.49
N ARG A 25 -9.68 -1.69 17.47
CA ARG A 25 -9.71 -0.27 17.81
C ARG A 25 -9.37 0.59 16.61
N ASP A 26 -10.01 1.74 16.48
CA ASP A 26 -9.66 2.73 15.45
C ASP A 26 -8.28 3.31 15.70
N ILE A 27 -7.45 3.33 14.66
CA ILE A 27 -6.14 3.96 14.68
C ILE A 27 -6.08 5.20 13.81
N LYS A 28 -6.79 5.22 12.67
CA LYS A 28 -6.77 6.35 11.75
C LYS A 28 -8.00 6.38 10.85
N LYS A 29 -8.53 7.57 10.61
CA LYS A 29 -9.43 7.84 9.48
C LYS A 29 -8.61 8.26 8.25
N LEU A 30 -8.82 7.56 7.14
CA LEU A 30 -8.18 7.84 5.86
C LEU A 30 -9.18 8.55 4.95
N ALA A 31 -8.97 9.84 4.72
CA ALA A 31 -9.67 10.58 3.68
C ALA A 31 -9.38 9.96 2.29
N PRO A 32 -10.20 10.24 1.26
CA PRO A 32 -9.89 9.84 -0.12
C PRO A 32 -8.48 10.26 -0.52
N LYS A 33 -7.72 9.34 -1.12
CA LYS A 33 -6.28 9.48 -1.45
C LYS A 33 -5.34 9.67 -0.26
N GLY A 34 -5.85 9.59 0.96
CA GLY A 34 -5.06 9.63 2.19
C GLY A 34 -4.26 8.36 2.39
N THR A 35 -3.13 8.48 3.07
CA THR A 35 -2.24 7.36 3.39
C THR A 35 -1.94 7.29 4.89
N HIS A 36 -1.54 6.10 5.34
CA HIS A 36 -1.03 5.88 6.69
C HIS A 36 -0.01 4.75 6.70
N THR A 37 1.08 4.94 7.43
CA THR A 37 2.10 3.90 7.62
C THR A 37 1.77 3.04 8.84
N ILE A 38 1.58 1.74 8.60
CA ILE A 38 1.52 0.72 9.64
C ILE A 38 2.94 0.25 9.92
N GLU A 39 3.31 0.19 11.19
CA GLU A 39 4.58 -0.39 11.63
C GLU A 39 4.33 -1.69 12.39
N ILE A 40 4.93 -2.78 11.91
CA ILE A 40 4.79 -4.12 12.46
C ILE A 40 6.14 -4.58 13.02
N ASP A 41 6.13 -5.13 14.22
CA ASP A 41 7.23 -5.96 14.71
C ASP A 41 6.86 -7.44 14.52
N PRO A 42 7.48 -8.16 13.57
CA PRO A 42 7.19 -9.58 13.34
C PRO A 42 7.48 -10.48 14.56
N ASN A 43 8.24 -9.97 15.54
CA ASN A 43 8.58 -10.71 16.76
C ASN A 43 7.60 -10.43 17.92
N ALA A 44 6.68 -9.47 17.76
CA ALA A 44 5.68 -9.15 18.77
C ALA A 44 4.45 -10.06 18.64
N THR A 45 3.65 -10.17 19.71
CA THR A 45 2.36 -10.89 19.68
C THR A 45 1.51 -10.41 18.50
N TYR A 46 1.03 -11.35 17.68
CA TYR A 46 0.28 -11.09 16.44
C TYR A 46 -0.80 -10.00 16.63
N ARG A 47 -0.71 -8.95 15.80
CA ARG A 47 -1.72 -7.90 15.67
C ARG A 47 -2.26 -7.91 14.26
N GLU A 48 -3.53 -8.21 14.10
CA GLU A 48 -4.23 -8.13 12.83
C GLU A 48 -4.67 -6.69 12.55
N TYR A 49 -4.71 -6.32 11.28
CA TYR A 49 -5.18 -5.01 10.85
C TYR A 49 -6.47 -5.19 10.03
N VAL A 50 -7.41 -4.27 10.19
CA VAL A 50 -8.66 -4.29 9.43
C VAL A 50 -8.88 -2.90 8.88
N VAL A 51 -9.07 -2.82 7.57
CA VAL A 51 -9.58 -1.62 6.92
C VAL A 51 -11.09 -1.75 6.85
N VAL A 52 -11.81 -0.91 7.57
CA VAL A 52 -13.27 -0.89 7.57
C VAL A 52 -13.74 0.26 6.69
N SER A 53 -14.57 -0.05 5.70
CA SER A 53 -15.32 0.98 4.98
C SER A 53 -16.53 1.40 5.81
N THR A 54 -16.81 2.70 5.87
CA THR A 54 -18.03 3.19 6.53
C THR A 54 -18.79 4.10 5.57
N PRO A 55 -20.13 3.94 5.43
CA PRO A 55 -21.09 3.59 6.50
C PRO A 55 -21.77 2.20 6.41
N SER A 56 -21.54 1.41 5.36
CA SER A 56 -22.21 0.11 5.13
C SER A 56 -21.73 -1.02 6.05
N GLY A 57 -20.59 -0.86 6.72
CA GLY A 57 -20.00 -1.86 7.61
C GLY A 57 -19.20 -2.95 6.89
N GLU A 58 -18.97 -2.81 5.58
CA GLU A 58 -18.13 -3.73 4.82
C GLU A 58 -16.67 -3.63 5.28
N LYS A 59 -16.06 -4.80 5.47
CA LYS A 59 -14.70 -4.94 6.03
C LYS A 59 -13.77 -5.52 4.97
N VAL A 60 -12.62 -4.90 4.81
CA VAL A 60 -11.47 -5.47 4.12
C VAL A 60 -10.47 -5.88 5.18
N PHE A 61 -10.19 -7.18 5.24
CA PHE A 61 -9.19 -7.73 6.15
C PHE A 61 -7.81 -7.58 5.53
N VAL A 62 -6.88 -6.97 6.28
CA VAL A 62 -5.48 -6.79 5.89
C VAL A 62 -4.63 -7.39 7.00
N THR A 63 -4.20 -8.62 6.83
CA THR A 63 -3.50 -9.37 7.89
C THR A 63 -2.13 -8.78 8.19
N SER A 64 -1.53 -9.19 9.32
CA SER A 64 -0.14 -8.86 9.62
C SER A 64 0.79 -9.36 8.52
N ASP A 65 0.52 -10.55 7.98
CA ASP A 65 1.30 -11.16 6.90
C ASP A 65 1.17 -10.34 5.61
N ASP A 66 -0.03 -9.88 5.24
CA ASP A 66 -0.21 -8.98 4.10
C ASP A 66 0.67 -7.73 4.23
N CYS A 67 0.76 -7.17 5.44
CA CYS A 67 1.60 -6.01 5.70
C CYS A 67 3.11 -6.36 5.72
N ILE A 68 3.47 -7.53 6.24
CA ILE A 68 4.86 -8.00 6.22
C ILE A 68 5.32 -8.21 4.76
N ASP A 69 4.49 -8.85 3.95
CA ASP A 69 4.79 -9.22 2.57
C ASP A 69 4.76 -8.03 1.61
N ASN A 70 3.97 -7.00 1.91
CA ASN A 70 3.78 -5.85 1.01
C ASN A 70 4.36 -4.55 1.57
N SER A 71 5.07 -3.82 0.71
CA SER A 71 5.54 -2.45 0.98
C SER A 71 4.42 -1.43 0.98
N THR A 72 3.43 -1.63 0.11
CA THR A 72 2.26 -0.77 -0.07
C THR A 72 1.02 -1.62 -0.20
N ILE A 73 -0.08 -1.21 0.42
CA ILE A 73 -1.40 -1.81 0.31
C ILE A 73 -2.36 -0.72 -0.15
N THR A 74 -2.99 -0.93 -1.30
CA THR A 74 -3.93 0.04 -1.88
C THR A 74 -5.34 -0.51 -1.78
N ILE A 75 -6.23 0.21 -1.11
CA ILE A 75 -7.64 -0.14 -0.95
C ILE A 75 -8.45 0.51 -2.05
N TYR A 76 -9.24 -0.27 -2.77
CA TYR A 76 -10.04 0.18 -3.90
C TYR A 76 -11.43 -0.47 -3.90
N VAL A 77 -12.34 0.09 -4.70
CA VAL A 77 -13.66 -0.50 -4.97
C VAL A 77 -13.62 -1.09 -6.38
N ASP A 78 -13.98 -2.36 -6.52
CA ASP A 78 -13.99 -3.01 -7.83
C ASP A 78 -15.25 -2.68 -8.65
N LYS A 79 -15.34 -3.24 -9.85
CA LYS A 79 -16.47 -3.02 -10.77
C LYS A 79 -17.82 -3.49 -10.22
N ASP A 80 -17.81 -4.37 -9.21
CA ASP A 80 -19.00 -4.95 -8.60
C ASP A 80 -19.38 -4.19 -7.30
N ASN A 81 -18.74 -3.03 -7.07
CA ASN A 81 -18.86 -2.20 -5.86
C ASN A 81 -18.38 -2.88 -4.58
N VAL A 82 -17.48 -3.85 -4.69
CA VAL A 82 -16.90 -4.56 -3.54
C VAL A 82 -15.54 -3.95 -3.19
N TYR A 83 -15.33 -3.65 -1.91
CA TYR A 83 -14.03 -3.18 -1.42
C TYR A 83 -13.01 -4.33 -1.45
N LYS A 84 -11.84 -4.05 -2.01
CA LYS A 84 -10.71 -4.98 -2.13
C LYS A 84 -9.40 -4.25 -1.82
N PHE A 85 -8.31 -5.01 -1.74
CA PHE A 85 -6.97 -4.46 -1.66
C PHE A 85 -6.04 -5.08 -2.70
N ASN A 86 -5.02 -4.31 -3.09
CA ASN A 86 -3.89 -4.79 -3.87
C ASN A 86 -2.59 -4.48 -3.12
N GLY A 87 -1.70 -5.47 -3.05
CA GLY A 87 -0.41 -5.37 -2.37
C GLY A 87 0.74 -5.18 -3.37
N LYS A 88 1.67 -4.28 -3.06
CA LYS A 88 2.98 -4.20 -3.73
C LYS A 88 4.00 -4.98 -2.91
N ALA A 89 4.34 -6.18 -3.35
CA ALA A 89 5.25 -7.07 -2.65
C ALA A 89 6.61 -6.41 -2.33
N ARG A 90 7.17 -6.73 -1.16
CA ARG A 90 8.54 -6.34 -0.79
C ARG A 90 9.53 -7.21 -1.54
N GLY A 91 10.51 -6.58 -2.18
CA GLY A 91 11.55 -7.28 -2.92
C GLY A 91 11.20 -7.59 -4.37
N ASP A 92 10.00 -7.24 -4.83
CA ASP A 92 9.66 -7.33 -6.24
C ASP A 92 10.34 -6.18 -7.01
N THR A 93 11.47 -6.48 -7.63
CA THR A 93 12.25 -5.57 -8.47
C THR A 93 11.66 -5.45 -9.88
N SER A 94 10.54 -6.12 -10.16
CA SER A 94 9.92 -6.18 -11.49
C SER A 94 9.15 -4.90 -11.91
N GLN A 95 9.16 -3.84 -11.09
CA GLN A 95 8.68 -2.50 -11.47
C GLN A 95 9.69 -1.37 -11.23
N ALA A 96 11.00 -1.67 -11.30
CA ALA A 96 12.03 -0.63 -11.37
C ALA A 96 12.41 -0.21 -12.81
N GLU A 97 11.78 -0.80 -13.84
CA GLU A 97 12.14 -0.56 -15.23
C GLU A 97 10.93 -0.20 -16.10
N GLU A 98 10.25 0.91 -15.81
CA GLU A 98 9.42 1.56 -16.85
C GLU A 98 9.14 3.05 -16.57
N ALA A 99 10.12 3.80 -16.05
CA ALA A 99 10.01 5.27 -15.95
C ALA A 99 11.33 6.01 -16.11
N ALA A 100 12.17 5.65 -17.10
CA ALA A 100 13.16 6.60 -17.62
C ALA A 100 13.67 6.29 -19.05
N PRO A 101 12.85 6.36 -20.13
CA PRO A 101 13.42 6.28 -21.47
C PRO A 101 14.16 7.56 -21.93
N ASN A 102 14.05 8.70 -21.22
CA ASN A 102 14.40 10.00 -21.83
C ASN A 102 15.50 10.83 -21.16
N PHE A 103 16.06 10.41 -20.01
CA PHE A 103 17.11 11.20 -19.34
C PHE A 103 18.53 10.73 -19.71
N PHE A 104 18.79 9.43 -19.69
CA PHE A 104 20.13 8.90 -19.96
C PHE A 104 20.57 9.04 -21.42
N SER A 105 19.65 8.99 -22.39
CA SER A 105 20.00 9.15 -23.81
C SER A 105 20.52 10.56 -24.15
N LYS A 106 20.09 11.60 -23.41
CA LYS A 106 20.62 12.97 -23.56
C LYS A 106 21.96 13.16 -22.84
N LEU A 107 22.18 12.46 -21.72
CA LEU A 107 23.44 12.58 -20.98
C LEU A 107 24.60 11.88 -21.71
N PHE A 108 24.38 10.69 -22.28
CA PHE A 108 25.43 9.97 -23.02
C PHE A 108 25.81 10.65 -24.35
N LYS A 109 24.87 11.28 -25.08
CA LYS A 109 25.19 12.05 -26.29
C LYS A 109 25.98 13.33 -26.03
N ARG A 110 25.95 13.86 -24.80
CA ARG A 110 26.68 15.08 -24.43
C ARG A 110 28.11 14.79 -23.97
N ILE A 111 28.39 13.58 -23.50
CA ILE A 111 29.70 13.19 -22.95
C ILE A 111 30.59 12.54 -24.04
N PHE A 112 30.01 11.87 -25.04
CA PHE A 112 30.76 11.27 -26.14
C PHE A 112 30.19 11.68 -27.51
N PRO A 113 30.63 12.79 -28.11
CA PRO A 113 30.38 13.01 -29.53
C PRO A 113 31.16 11.93 -30.30
N SER A 114 30.42 11.06 -30.98
CA SER A 114 30.96 10.11 -31.95
C SER A 114 31.82 10.88 -32.97
N LYS A 115 33.14 10.64 -32.95
CA LYS A 115 34.03 11.13 -33.99
C LYS A 115 33.73 10.33 -35.26
N LYS A 116 33.46 11.06 -36.35
CA LYS A 116 33.44 10.56 -37.73
C LYS A 116 34.72 9.82 -38.07
#